data_AF-A0A0L1KZD6-F1
#
_entry.id   AF-A0A0L1KZD6-F1
#
_cell.length_a   1.000
_cell.length_b   1.000
_cell.length_c   1.000
_cell.angle_alpha   90.00
_cell.angle_beta   90.00
_cell.angle_gamma   90.00
#
_symmetry.space_group_name_H-M   'P 1'
#
loop_
_entity.id
_entity.type
_entity.pdbx_description
1 polymer ?
#
loop_
_entity_poly.entity_id
_entity_poly.type
_entity_poly.pdbx_seq_one_letter_code
_entity_poly.pdbx_strand_id
1 'polypeptide(L)'
;MFFLSRINFPKSGSSTLEHKGRLVGPIPVSRKLQGRRVAYQSRFIDIGPRWSSVWCAVQGGLHSKRTFRRKDPMDRRLQWKPIARGYQSLYVSELTRGLHNKRVPRPRLRATNPEMGRITQRSLHDGYYFKGPSRFNRGPYYPSTDGRVF
;
A
#
# COMPACT_ATOMS: atom_id res chain seq x y z
N MET A 1 1.15 -36.47 9.08
CA MET A 1 0.64 -36.41 10.48
C MET A 1 0.35 -34.95 10.79
N PHE A 2 -0.93 -34.55 10.87
CA PHE A 2 -1.33 -33.16 11.12
C PHE A 2 -1.56 -32.96 12.63
N PHE A 3 -0.84 -32.04 13.26
CA PHE A 3 -1.14 -31.59 14.61
C PHE A 3 -2.40 -30.72 14.57
N LEU A 4 -3.54 -31.30 14.93
CA LEU A 4 -4.76 -30.57 15.23
C LEU A 4 -4.51 -29.77 16.51
N SER A 5 -4.30 -28.46 16.40
CA SER A 5 -4.35 -27.57 17.55
C SER A 5 -5.74 -27.70 18.17
N ARG A 6 -5.80 -28.12 19.44
CA ARG A 6 -7.04 -28.14 20.22
C ARG A 6 -7.54 -26.71 20.34
N ILE A 7 -8.54 -26.36 19.54
CA ILE A 7 -9.30 -25.11 19.71
C ILE A 7 -9.99 -25.24 21.07
N ASN A 8 -9.44 -24.58 22.08
CA ASN A 8 -10.03 -24.51 23.42
C ASN A 8 -11.25 -23.60 23.36
N PHE A 9 -12.42 -24.18 23.10
CA PHE A 9 -13.67 -23.47 23.33
C PHE A 9 -13.85 -23.25 24.84
N PRO A 10 -14.30 -22.05 25.26
CA PRO A 10 -14.64 -21.83 26.66
C PRO A 10 -15.79 -22.77 27.06
N LYS A 11 -15.74 -23.29 28.28
CA LYS A 11 -16.76 -24.21 28.81
C LYS A 11 -18.10 -23.47 28.90
N SER A 12 -19.18 -24.10 28.42
CA SER A 12 -20.54 -23.61 28.64
C SER A 12 -20.82 -23.49 30.14
N GLY A 13 -21.40 -22.37 30.57
CA GLY A 13 -21.72 -22.13 31.99
C GLY A 13 -20.54 -21.66 32.85
N SER A 14 -19.43 -21.21 32.23
CA SER A 14 -18.39 -20.53 32.99
C SER A 14 -18.83 -19.11 33.34
N SER A 15 -18.68 -18.72 34.60
CA SER A 15 -19.04 -17.37 35.11
C SER A 15 -18.40 -16.23 34.31
N THR A 16 -17.26 -16.48 33.65
CA THR A 16 -16.56 -15.52 32.79
C THR A 16 -17.26 -15.22 31.46
N LEU A 17 -18.15 -16.09 30.98
CA LEU A 17 -19.01 -15.84 29.82
C LEU A 17 -20.40 -15.31 30.21
N GLU A 18 -20.87 -15.67 31.40
CA GLU A 18 -22.17 -15.22 31.94
C GLU A 18 -22.14 -13.75 32.34
N HIS A 19 -20.98 -13.25 32.75
CA HIS A 19 -20.75 -11.82 32.97
C HIS A 19 -20.29 -11.13 31.69
N LYS A 20 -20.94 -9.99 31.36
CA LYS A 20 -20.62 -9.20 30.17
C LYS A 20 -19.20 -8.64 30.24
N GLY A 21 -18.27 -9.29 29.55
CA GLY A 21 -16.89 -8.83 29.39
C GLY A 21 -16.73 -7.67 28.41
N ARG A 22 -15.48 -7.26 28.16
CA ARG A 22 -15.17 -6.25 27.13
C ARG A 22 -15.42 -6.83 25.74
N LEU A 23 -16.31 -6.19 24.99
CA LEU A 23 -16.55 -6.52 23.59
C LEU A 23 -15.45 -5.90 22.73
N VAL A 24 -14.76 -6.72 21.94
CA VAL A 24 -13.73 -6.25 21.00
C VAL A 24 -14.43 -5.71 19.76
N GLY A 25 -14.27 -4.43 19.49
CA GLY A 25 -14.73 -3.81 18.25
C GLY A 25 -13.92 -4.26 17.03
N PRO A 26 -14.33 -3.89 15.80
CA PRO A 26 -13.56 -4.20 14.60
C PRO A 26 -12.13 -3.63 14.72
N ILE A 27 -11.14 -4.48 14.48
CA ILE A 27 -9.72 -4.10 14.52
C ILE A 27 -9.47 -3.09 13.40
N PRO A 28 -8.82 -1.94 13.69
CA PRO A 28 -8.53 -0.95 12.66
C PRO A 28 -7.64 -1.56 11.58
N VAL A 29 -8.06 -1.42 10.33
CA VAL A 29 -7.28 -1.92 9.19
C VAL A 29 -6.07 -1.02 8.99
N SER A 30 -4.88 -1.62 8.92
CA SER A 30 -3.64 -0.90 8.58
C SER A 30 -3.77 -0.18 7.24
N ARG A 31 -3.17 1.01 7.11
CA ARG A 31 -3.24 1.82 5.89
C ARG A 31 -2.78 0.99 4.68
N LYS A 32 -3.61 0.89 3.62
CA LYS A 32 -3.41 0.01 2.45
C LYS A 32 -2.06 0.17 1.71
N LEU A 33 -1.32 1.26 1.97
CA LEU A 33 -0.03 1.57 1.34
C LEU A 33 1.12 1.70 2.34
N GLN A 34 0.99 1.15 3.56
CA GLN A 34 2.00 1.29 4.62
C GLN A 34 3.39 0.75 4.23
N GLY A 35 3.49 -0.10 3.21
CA GLY A 35 4.75 -0.58 2.64
C GLY A 35 5.49 0.42 1.73
N ARG A 36 4.83 1.48 1.23
CA ARG A 36 5.49 2.54 0.43
C ARG A 36 6.17 3.53 1.37
N ARG A 37 7.43 3.24 1.72
CA ARG A 37 8.25 4.16 2.52
C ARG A 37 8.74 5.32 1.65
N VAL A 38 8.56 6.54 2.15
CA VAL A 38 9.08 7.78 1.53
C VAL A 38 10.59 7.69 1.28
N ALA A 39 11.32 7.05 2.21
CA ALA A 39 12.76 6.83 2.08
C ALA A 39 13.17 6.04 0.82
N TYR A 40 12.32 5.13 0.34
CA TYR A 40 12.60 4.39 -0.90
C TYR A 40 12.30 5.23 -2.13
N GLN A 41 11.23 6.03 -2.08
CA GLN A 41 10.81 6.88 -3.21
C GLN A 41 11.77 8.03 -3.49
N SER A 42 12.47 8.52 -2.46
CA SER A 42 13.48 9.57 -2.59
C SER A 42 14.84 9.06 -3.06
N ARG A 43 15.21 7.82 -2.69
CA ARG A 43 16.53 7.24 -3.00
C ARG A 43 16.56 6.43 -4.29
N PHE A 44 15.44 5.82 -4.64
CA PHE A 44 15.38 4.86 -5.73
C PHE A 44 14.35 5.27 -6.78
N ILE A 45 14.61 4.82 -8.00
CA ILE A 45 13.66 4.86 -9.11
C ILE A 45 13.45 3.44 -9.61
N ASP A 46 12.20 3.10 -9.92
CA ASP A 46 11.83 1.80 -10.49
C ASP A 46 11.78 1.93 -12.01
N ILE A 47 12.70 1.27 -12.72
CA ILE A 47 12.84 1.35 -14.18
C ILE A 47 12.50 0.00 -14.81
N GLY A 48 11.91 0.05 -16.00
CA GLY A 48 11.75 -1.11 -16.87
C GLY A 48 10.34 -1.72 -16.86
N PRO A 49 10.17 -2.83 -17.59
CA PRO A 49 8.88 -3.51 -17.74
C PRO A 49 8.31 -3.96 -16.40
N ARG A 50 6.99 -4.17 -16.34
CA ARG A 50 6.28 -4.50 -15.09
C ARG A 50 6.79 -5.76 -14.38
N TRP A 51 7.31 -6.73 -15.12
CA TRP A 51 7.73 -8.02 -14.60
C TRP A 51 9.24 -8.14 -14.40
N SER A 52 10.01 -7.25 -15.03
CA SER A 52 11.48 -7.24 -15.01
C SER A 52 12.00 -5.90 -14.53
N SER A 53 11.24 -5.23 -13.66
CA SER A 53 11.60 -3.90 -13.20
C SER A 53 12.78 -3.98 -12.23
N VAL A 54 13.68 -3.02 -12.34
CA VAL A 54 14.88 -2.94 -11.51
C VAL A 54 14.91 -1.59 -10.83
N TRP A 55 15.25 -1.62 -9.55
CA TRP A 55 15.39 -0.39 -8.77
C TRP A 55 16.79 0.14 -8.94
N CYS A 56 16.90 1.39 -9.35
CA CYS A 56 18.17 2.08 -9.53
C CYS A 56 18.35 3.16 -8.49
N ALA A 57 19.61 3.35 -8.07
CA ALA A 57 20.04 4.45 -7.22
C ALA A 57 21.09 5.28 -7.96
N VAL A 58 21.25 6.54 -7.56
CA VAL A 58 22.38 7.36 -8.01
C VAL A 58 23.66 6.77 -7.43
N GLN A 59 24.60 6.43 -8.30
CA GLN A 59 25.91 5.95 -7.91
C GLN A 59 26.80 7.14 -7.54
N GLY A 60 27.47 7.03 -6.39
CA GLY A 60 28.42 8.04 -5.92
C GLY A 60 28.60 7.96 -4.40
N GLY A 61 29.77 8.37 -3.92
CA GLY A 61 29.99 8.51 -2.48
C GLY A 61 29.23 9.73 -1.96
N LEU A 62 28.07 9.52 -1.33
CA LEU A 62 27.32 10.58 -0.65
C LEU A 62 28.02 10.95 0.67
N HIS A 63 29.09 11.72 0.58
CA HIS A 63 29.87 12.14 1.75
C HIS A 63 30.22 13.62 1.63
N SER A 64 29.91 14.38 2.68
CA SER A 64 30.45 15.72 2.83
C SER A 64 31.94 15.60 3.15
N LYS A 65 32.79 16.18 2.30
CA LYS A 65 34.24 16.22 2.49
C LYS A 65 34.66 17.64 2.81
N ARG A 66 35.68 17.80 3.68
CA ARG A 66 36.39 19.07 3.87
C ARG A 66 36.86 19.62 2.52
N THR A 67 36.92 20.94 2.40
CA THR A 67 37.11 21.68 1.13
C THR A 67 38.29 21.14 0.29
N PHE A 68 39.43 20.85 0.93
CA PHE A 68 40.64 20.32 0.28
C PHE A 68 40.57 18.85 -0.19
N ARG A 69 39.56 18.08 0.22
CA ARG A 69 39.40 16.66 -0.19
C ARG A 69 38.38 16.47 -1.30
N ARG A 70 37.93 17.56 -1.93
CA ARG A 70 37.02 17.49 -3.06
C ARG A 70 37.83 17.04 -4.29
N LYS A 71 37.59 15.79 -4.70
CA LYS A 71 38.04 15.25 -5.99
C LYS A 71 37.54 16.15 -7.13
N ASP A 72 38.24 16.09 -8.26
CA ASP A 72 37.86 16.72 -9.51
C ASP A 72 36.35 16.49 -9.78
N PRO A 73 35.57 17.53 -10.12
CA PRO A 73 34.18 17.39 -10.53
C PRO A 73 33.95 16.29 -11.59
N MET A 74 34.93 16.05 -12.46
CA MET A 74 34.85 15.02 -13.52
C MET A 74 34.80 13.59 -12.99
N ASP A 75 35.27 13.35 -11.76
CA ASP A 75 35.15 12.06 -11.07
C ASP A 75 33.73 11.80 -10.54
N ARG A 76 32.91 12.85 -10.40
CA ARG A 76 31.55 12.78 -9.82
C ARG A 76 30.48 12.70 -10.90
N ARG A 77 30.60 11.70 -11.77
CA ARG A 77 29.63 11.48 -12.84
C ARG A 77 28.29 11.02 -12.26
N LEU A 78 27.21 11.69 -12.67
CA LEU A 78 25.86 11.30 -12.33
C LEU A 78 25.48 10.06 -13.14
N GLN A 79 25.44 8.90 -12.49
CA GLN A 79 25.02 7.64 -13.12
C GLN A 79 24.00 6.92 -12.26
N TRP A 80 23.00 6.33 -12.89
CA TRP A 80 22.06 5.43 -12.24
C TRP A 80 22.55 3.99 -12.36
N LYS A 81 22.65 3.28 -11.25
CA LYS A 81 22.99 1.85 -11.23
C LYS A 81 21.91 1.04 -10.51
N PRO A 82 21.67 -0.20 -10.95
CA PRO A 82 20.76 -1.10 -10.26
C PRO A 82 21.28 -1.40 -8.85
N ILE A 83 20.37 -1.45 -7.88
CA ILE A 83 20.69 -1.87 -6.52
C ILE A 83 20.92 -3.38 -6.46
N ALA A 84 21.56 -3.86 -5.39
CA ALA A 84 21.73 -5.30 -5.22
C ALA A 84 20.37 -6.01 -5.13
N ARG A 85 20.25 -7.15 -5.82
CA ARG A 85 18.99 -7.90 -5.94
C ARG A 85 18.39 -8.30 -4.59
N GLY A 86 19.23 -8.62 -3.60
CA GLY A 86 18.78 -8.96 -2.25
C GLY A 86 18.00 -7.81 -1.58
N TYR A 87 18.52 -6.58 -1.66
CA TYR A 87 17.83 -5.40 -1.13
C TYR A 87 16.55 -5.09 -1.90
N GLN A 88 16.57 -5.19 -3.23
CA GLN A 88 15.36 -5.00 -4.03
C GLN A 88 14.26 -5.99 -3.63
N SER A 89 14.60 -7.27 -3.47
CA SER A 89 13.65 -8.29 -3.06
C SER A 89 13.04 -8.01 -1.68
N LEU A 90 13.85 -7.48 -0.74
CA LEU A 90 13.40 -7.09 0.59
C LEU A 90 12.41 -5.92 0.54
N TYR A 91 12.71 -4.86 -0.21
CA TYR A 91 11.80 -3.71 -0.30
C TYR A 91 10.52 -4.06 -1.05
N VAL A 92 10.61 -4.90 -2.07
CA VAL A 92 9.45 -5.40 -2.80
C VAL A 92 8.57 -6.29 -1.91
N SER A 93 9.17 -7.13 -1.06
CA SER A 93 8.39 -7.96 -0.13
C SER A 93 7.63 -7.10 0.89
N GLU A 94 8.26 -6.06 1.44
CA GLU A 94 7.61 -5.07 2.31
C GLU A 94 6.45 -4.33 1.60
N LEU A 95 6.63 -3.97 0.33
CA LEU A 95 5.58 -3.35 -0.50
C LEU A 95 4.39 -4.28 -0.75
N THR A 96 4.65 -5.57 -0.90
CA THR A 96 3.61 -6.58 -1.09
C THR A 96 3.04 -7.13 0.21
N ARG A 97 3.53 -6.67 1.37
CA ARG A 97 3.10 -7.17 2.67
C ARG A 97 1.62 -6.82 2.88
N GLY A 98 0.77 -7.85 2.94
CA GLY A 98 -0.70 -7.72 3.00
C GLY A 98 -1.42 -7.98 1.67
N LEU A 99 -0.69 -8.08 0.55
CA LEU A 99 -1.22 -8.58 -0.72
C LEU A 99 -1.07 -10.11 -0.78
N HIS A 100 -2.08 -10.83 -0.31
CA HIS A 100 -2.08 -12.29 -0.35
C HIS A 100 -2.36 -12.88 -1.75
N ASN A 101 -2.91 -12.09 -2.67
CA ASN A 101 -3.33 -12.58 -3.98
C ASN A 101 -2.19 -12.55 -5.00
N LYS A 102 -1.71 -13.74 -5.39
CA LYS A 102 -0.64 -13.94 -6.39
C LYS A 102 -1.00 -13.45 -7.80
N ARG A 103 -2.29 -13.29 -8.11
CA ARG A 103 -2.76 -12.77 -9.42
C ARG A 103 -2.63 -11.26 -9.52
N VAL A 104 -2.47 -10.56 -8.40
CA VAL A 104 -2.30 -9.11 -8.40
C VAL A 104 -0.83 -8.81 -8.68
N PRO A 105 -0.52 -8.09 -9.77
CA PRO A 105 0.84 -7.69 -10.05
C PRO A 105 1.38 -6.82 -8.92
N ARG A 106 2.68 -6.95 -8.66
CA ARG A 106 3.36 -6.21 -7.60
C ARG A 106 3.16 -4.68 -7.82
N PRO A 107 2.91 -3.93 -6.74
CA PRO A 107 2.77 -2.49 -6.84
C PRO A 107 4.10 -1.84 -7.24
N ARG A 108 4.03 -0.74 -8.00
CA ARG A 108 5.21 0.07 -8.33
C ARG A 108 5.71 0.84 -7.10
N LEU A 109 6.97 1.28 -7.13
CA LEU A 109 7.54 2.10 -6.05
C LEU A 109 6.79 3.43 -5.87
N ARG A 110 6.43 4.06 -6.99
CA ARG A 110 5.58 5.26 -7.04
C ARG A 110 4.18 4.89 -7.56
N ALA A 111 3.17 5.63 -7.11
CA ALA A 111 1.82 5.44 -7.61
C ALA A 111 1.75 5.77 -9.10
N THR A 112 1.03 4.95 -9.86
CA THR A 112 0.79 5.19 -11.29
C THR A 112 -0.60 5.79 -11.48
N ASN A 113 -0.83 6.49 -12.59
CA ASN A 113 -2.14 7.09 -12.89
C ASN A 113 -3.32 6.10 -12.76
N PRO A 114 -3.22 4.84 -13.24
CA PRO A 114 -4.28 3.85 -13.05
C PRO A 114 -4.51 3.48 -11.59
N GLU A 115 -3.47 3.49 -10.74
CA GLU A 115 -3.61 3.23 -9.31
C GLU A 115 -4.30 4.39 -8.58
N MET A 116 -3.97 5.63 -8.96
CA MET A 116 -4.60 6.83 -8.39
C MET A 116 -6.07 6.94 -8.79
N GLY A 117 -6.40 6.71 -10.07
CA GLY A 117 -7.76 6.79 -10.59
C GLY A 117 -8.72 5.73 -10.03
N ARG A 118 -8.22 4.55 -9.65
CA ARG A 118 -9.05 3.50 -9.02
C ARG A 118 -9.65 3.91 -7.68
N ILE A 119 -8.99 4.81 -6.96
CA ILE A 119 -9.46 5.27 -5.64
C ILE A 119 -10.61 6.27 -5.83
N THR A 120 -10.46 7.21 -6.77
CA THR A 120 -11.48 8.24 -7.05
C THR A 120 -12.72 7.69 -7.76
N GLN A 121 -12.56 6.67 -8.61
CA GLN A 121 -13.71 6.04 -9.28
C GLN A 121 -14.54 5.15 -8.35
N ARG A 122 -13.92 4.50 -7.36
CA ARG A 122 -14.66 3.67 -6.38
C ARG A 122 -15.52 4.52 -5.45
N SER A 123 -15.03 5.68 -5.00
CA SER A 123 -15.84 6.57 -4.15
C SER A 123 -17.06 7.12 -4.88
N LEU A 124 -16.96 7.34 -6.20
CA LEU A 124 -18.11 7.72 -7.01
C LEU A 124 -19.10 6.57 -7.12
N HIS A 125 -18.64 5.35 -7.43
CA HIS A 125 -19.54 4.21 -7.55
C HIS A 125 -20.21 3.82 -6.23
N ASP A 126 -19.49 3.86 -5.09
CA ASP A 126 -20.06 3.55 -3.77
C ASP A 126 -21.01 4.65 -3.24
N GLY A 127 -20.91 5.87 -3.78
CA GLY A 127 -21.84 6.99 -3.48
C GLY A 127 -23.24 6.83 -4.10
N TYR A 128 -23.39 6.00 -5.14
CA TYR A 128 -24.70 5.73 -5.78
C TYR A 128 -25.36 4.42 -5.32
N TYR A 129 -24.69 3.63 -4.46
CA TYR A 129 -25.24 2.40 -3.88
C TYR A 129 -25.34 2.46 -2.36
N PHE A 130 -25.70 3.63 -1.81
CA PHE A 130 -26.34 3.65 -0.49
C PHE A 130 -27.73 3.00 -0.62
N LYS A 131 -27.76 1.67 -0.71
CA LYS A 131 -28.93 0.88 -0.33
C LYS A 131 -29.08 1.08 1.19
N GLY A 132 -29.75 2.16 1.58
CA GLY A 132 -30.48 2.19 2.83
C GLY A 132 -31.39 0.95 2.90
N PRO A 133 -31.79 0.51 4.11
CA PRO A 133 -32.67 -0.64 4.25
C PRO A 133 -33.90 -0.42 3.35
N SER A 134 -34.04 -1.28 2.36
CA SER A 134 -35.02 -1.17 1.30
C SER A 134 -36.42 -1.29 1.88
N ARG A 135 -37.02 -0.15 2.20
CA ARG A 135 -38.46 0.06 2.14
C ARG A 135 -38.66 1.34 1.35
N PHE A 136 -39.49 1.25 0.31
CA PHE A 136 -39.85 2.26 -0.68
C PHE A 136 -39.02 2.29 -1.97
N ASN A 137 -39.58 1.60 -2.97
CA ASN A 137 -39.39 1.87 -4.39
C ASN A 137 -39.67 3.34 -4.69
N ARG A 138 -38.64 4.11 -5.05
CA ARG A 138 -38.75 5.26 -5.96
C ARG A 138 -37.56 5.20 -6.90
N GLY A 139 -37.83 5.35 -8.21
CA GLY A 139 -36.91 5.08 -9.31
C GLY A 139 -35.61 5.91 -9.29
N PRO A 140 -34.71 5.67 -10.26
CA PRO A 140 -33.40 6.30 -10.28
C PRO A 140 -33.52 7.82 -10.46
N TYR A 141 -33.00 8.57 -9.48
CA TYR A 141 -32.81 10.01 -9.55
C TYR A 141 -31.52 10.26 -10.37
N TYR A 142 -31.66 10.83 -11.57
CA TYR A 142 -30.51 11.38 -12.29
C TYR A 142 -30.21 12.79 -11.73
N PRO A 143 -28.98 13.08 -11.28
CA PRO A 143 -28.63 14.44 -10.92
C PRO A 143 -28.51 15.27 -12.21
N SER A 144 -29.32 16.34 -12.31
CA SER A 144 -29.23 17.29 -13.42
C SER A 144 -27.88 18.00 -13.37
N THR A 145 -27.21 18.04 -14.51
CA THR A 145 -26.02 18.83 -14.77
C THR A 145 -26.37 20.30 -14.80
N ASP A 146 -26.47 20.94 -13.65
CA ASP A 146 -26.39 22.40 -13.58
C ASP A 146 -25.51 22.79 -12.40
N GLY A 147 -24.28 23.19 -12.74
CA GLY A 147 -23.37 23.79 -11.80
C GLY A 147 -23.87 25.15 -11.36
N ARG A 148 -23.81 25.41 -10.06
CA ARG A 148 -23.56 26.75 -9.52
C ARG A 148 -22.97 26.61 -8.12
N VAL A 149 -21.79 27.19 -8.00
CA VAL A 149 -21.06 27.50 -6.78
C VAL A 149 -21.86 28.54 -6.00
N PHE A 150 -22.11 28.28 -4.72
CA PHE A 150 -22.09 29.28 -3.64
C PHE A 150 -21.61 28.58 -2.36
#